data_AF-A0A820MCC0-F1
#
_entry.id   AF-A0A820MCC0-F1
#
_cell.length_a   1.000
_cell.length_b   1.000
_cell.length_c   1.000
_cell.angle_alpha   90.00
_cell.angle_beta   90.00
_cell.angle_gamma   90.00
#
_symmetry.space_group_name_H-M   'P 1'
#
loop_
_entity.id
_entity.type
_entity.pdbx_description
1 polymer ?
#
loop_
_entity_poly.entity_id
_entity_poly.type
_entity_poly.pdbx_seq_one_letter_code
_entity_poly.pdbx_strand_id
1 'polypeptide(L)'
;MLKLLTFLLYITLVSSICGPEQTNINEGRRLCCYYDSLKIPTIGIGFNLRRGDANTVLSKYNLKLSNVLHDCQRNTSKNCLTDSQVDEIFYNISYPEAASCVDQYVPNLPPIKRAAIIDVAFAGCRTLNKFVKMKKALQKQDWTTAANELKASKWCVQLTGGVFLSCGILVLYKRDLHELFALLSYDSHLVPSFLNVGYVLIGVGALVFIVGLLGCCGSVRESRLLLGLYVFFIILVMGGELVVAMYTVLLGDEWDTRLPNTLKRRLSTYNYSIPQRFEFDLDTVHKQ
;
A
#
# COMPACT_ATOMS: atom_id res chain seq x y z
N MET A 1 -7.96 -15.18 19.81
CA MET A 1 -8.87 -15.64 18.72
C MET A 1 -9.91 -14.58 18.33
N LEU A 2 -10.65 -13.98 19.28
CA LEU A 2 -11.67 -12.95 19.00
C LEU A 2 -11.13 -11.67 18.34
N LYS A 3 -9.92 -11.22 18.72
CA LYS A 3 -9.23 -10.05 18.12
C LYS A 3 -8.78 -10.26 16.67
N LEU A 4 -8.49 -11.51 16.28
CA LEU A 4 -8.12 -11.86 14.91
C LEU A 4 -9.37 -11.89 14.01
N LEU A 5 -10.49 -12.36 14.54
CA LEU A 5 -11.77 -12.39 13.83
C LEU A 5 -12.33 -10.98 13.60
N THR A 6 -12.19 -10.06 14.56
CA THR A 6 -12.59 -8.65 14.37
C THR A 6 -11.67 -7.89 13.43
N PHE A 7 -10.37 -8.18 13.41
CA PHE A 7 -9.43 -7.62 12.44
C PHE A 7 -9.70 -8.13 11.02
N LEU A 8 -10.04 -9.41 10.86
CA LEU A 8 -10.46 -9.98 9.58
C LEU A 8 -11.82 -9.43 9.13
N LEU A 9 -12.79 -9.24 10.05
CA LEU A 9 -14.06 -8.60 9.74
C LEU A 9 -13.87 -7.13 9.30
N TYR A 10 -12.94 -6.42 9.94
CA TYR A 10 -12.58 -5.04 9.61
C TYR A 10 -11.97 -4.96 8.20
N ILE A 11 -11.07 -5.88 7.84
CA ILE A 11 -10.51 -5.97 6.48
C ILE A 11 -11.60 -6.28 5.43
N THR A 12 -12.59 -7.12 5.76
CA THR A 12 -13.72 -7.39 4.84
C THR A 12 -14.76 -6.28 4.76
N LEU A 13 -14.77 -5.32 5.70
CA LEU A 13 -15.66 -4.15 5.65
C LEU A 13 -15.08 -3.04 4.75
N VAL A 14 -13.75 -2.91 4.71
CA VAL A 14 -13.06 -1.92 3.88
C VAL A 14 -13.16 -2.23 2.38
N SER A 15 -13.48 -3.46 1.98
CA SER A 15 -13.67 -3.84 0.57
C SER A 15 -14.97 -3.34 -0.08
N SER A 16 -15.80 -2.57 0.64
CA SER A 16 -17.12 -2.11 0.14
C SER A 16 -17.12 -0.68 -0.41
N ILE A 17 -15.99 0.03 -0.37
CA ILE A 17 -15.94 1.42 -0.83
C ILE A 17 -15.67 1.45 -2.34
N CYS A 18 -16.68 1.17 -3.15
CA CYS A 18 -16.62 1.45 -4.60
C CYS A 18 -17.33 2.77 -4.88
N GLY A 19 -16.60 3.79 -5.32
CA GLY A 19 -17.19 5.11 -5.57
C GLY A 19 -16.18 6.26 -5.46
N PRO A 20 -16.65 7.49 -5.21
CA PRO A 20 -15.78 8.68 -5.19
C PRO A 20 -14.73 8.66 -4.09
N GLU A 21 -15.01 8.00 -2.97
CA GLU A 21 -14.05 7.86 -1.87
C GLU A 21 -12.83 7.01 -2.28
N GLN A 22 -13.03 5.94 -3.06
CA GLN A 22 -11.93 5.16 -3.61
C GLN A 22 -11.09 5.97 -4.59
N THR A 23 -11.73 6.76 -5.46
CA THR A 23 -11.01 7.64 -6.40
C THR A 23 -10.20 8.70 -5.65
N ASN A 24 -10.72 9.26 -4.56
CA ASN A 24 -9.95 10.16 -3.69
C ASN A 24 -8.72 9.47 -3.08
N ILE A 25 -8.85 8.24 -2.60
CA ILE A 25 -7.73 7.44 -2.07
C ILE A 25 -6.70 7.14 -3.17
N ASN A 26 -7.16 6.76 -4.36
CA ASN A 26 -6.30 6.38 -5.49
C ASN A 26 -5.48 7.56 -6.03
N GLU A 27 -6.12 8.72 -6.22
CA GLU A 27 -5.49 9.92 -6.77
C GLU A 27 -4.66 10.68 -5.73
N GLY A 28 -5.09 10.62 -4.47
CA GLY A 28 -4.45 11.30 -3.36
C GLY A 28 -4.80 12.79 -3.27
N ARG A 29 -5.10 13.25 -2.06
CA ARG A 29 -5.44 14.65 -1.77
C ARG A 29 -4.18 15.51 -1.64
N ARG A 30 -4.13 16.63 -2.37
CA ARG A 30 -3.09 17.67 -2.23
C ARG A 30 -3.69 19.07 -2.24
N LEU A 31 -3.55 19.82 -1.15
CA LEU A 31 -4.12 21.17 -1.02
C LEU A 31 -3.46 22.20 -1.96
N CYS A 32 -2.15 22.06 -2.17
CA CYS A 32 -1.35 22.95 -3.00
C CYS A 32 -1.08 22.31 -4.36
N CYS A 33 -0.67 23.13 -5.33
CA CYS A 33 -0.31 22.63 -6.64
C CYS A 33 0.87 21.65 -6.58
N TYR A 34 0.82 20.61 -7.41
CA TYR A 34 1.88 19.65 -7.63
C TYR A 34 1.94 19.25 -9.11
N TYR A 35 3.04 18.64 -9.53
CA TYR A 35 3.12 17.98 -10.83
C TYR A 35 2.76 16.51 -10.67
N ASP A 36 1.82 16.04 -11.48
CA ASP A 36 1.50 14.62 -11.56
C ASP A 36 2.60 13.79 -12.25
N SER A 37 2.40 12.48 -12.37
CA SER A 37 3.32 11.57 -13.04
C SER A 37 3.57 11.93 -14.52
N LEU A 38 2.67 12.68 -15.15
CA LEU A 38 2.76 13.14 -16.54
C LEU A 38 3.32 14.57 -16.65
N LYS A 39 3.83 15.15 -15.55
CA LYS A 39 4.33 16.54 -15.47
C LYS A 39 3.27 17.57 -15.86
N ILE A 40 2.01 17.27 -15.59
CA ILE A 40 0.91 18.21 -15.72
C ILE A 40 0.72 18.88 -14.35
N PRO A 41 0.60 20.23 -14.32
CA PRO A 41 0.29 20.94 -13.09
C PRO A 41 -1.14 20.63 -12.64
N THR A 42 -1.29 20.21 -11.39
CA THR A 42 -2.51 19.65 -10.83
C THR A 42 -2.70 20.15 -9.40
N ILE A 43 -3.94 20.31 -8.94
CA ILE A 43 -4.26 20.72 -7.56
C ILE A 43 -5.43 19.89 -7.01
N GLY A 44 -5.58 19.80 -5.69
CA GLY A 44 -6.67 19.06 -5.06
C GLY A 44 -6.54 17.55 -5.31
N ILE A 45 -7.65 16.94 -5.73
CA ILE A 45 -7.73 15.53 -6.11
C ILE A 45 -7.77 15.48 -7.65
N GLY A 46 -6.61 15.27 -8.28
CA GLY A 46 -6.45 15.13 -9.74
C GLY A 46 -7.00 16.27 -10.62
N PHE A 47 -7.24 17.48 -10.09
CA PHE A 47 -7.77 18.58 -10.91
C PHE A 47 -6.68 19.21 -11.78
N ASN A 48 -6.74 18.93 -13.09
CA ASN A 48 -5.76 19.38 -14.08
C ASN A 48 -5.86 20.89 -14.36
N LEU A 49 -4.76 21.62 -14.12
CA LEU A 49 -4.70 23.09 -14.29
C LEU A 49 -4.52 23.56 -15.74
N ARG A 50 -4.30 22.64 -16.70
CA ARG A 50 -4.25 22.96 -18.14
C ARG A 50 -5.63 22.96 -18.81
N ARG A 51 -6.69 22.66 -18.06
CA ARG A 51 -8.06 22.67 -18.60
C ARG A 51 -8.52 24.09 -18.90
N GLY A 52 -9.38 24.25 -19.91
CA GLY A 52 -9.90 25.55 -20.32
C GLY A 52 -10.78 26.24 -19.26
N ASP A 53 -11.44 25.46 -18.41
CA ASP A 53 -12.29 25.92 -17.31
C ASP A 53 -11.55 26.13 -15.98
N ALA A 54 -10.26 25.76 -15.89
CA ALA A 54 -9.49 25.80 -14.65
C ALA A 54 -9.46 27.20 -14.01
N ASN A 55 -9.32 28.25 -14.83
CA ASN A 55 -9.33 29.62 -14.33
C ASN A 55 -10.69 30.01 -13.74
N THR A 56 -11.78 29.61 -14.39
CA THR A 56 -13.15 29.89 -13.93
C THR A 56 -13.43 29.17 -12.63
N VAL A 57 -13.02 27.91 -12.49
CA VAL A 57 -13.19 27.14 -11.25
C VAL A 57 -12.40 27.77 -10.10
N LEU A 58 -11.12 28.08 -10.31
CA LEU A 58 -10.26 28.66 -9.26
C LEU A 58 -10.70 30.08 -8.86
N SER A 59 -11.21 30.87 -9.80
CA SER A 59 -11.69 32.22 -9.51
C SER A 59 -12.84 32.27 -8.50
N LYS A 60 -13.64 31.18 -8.38
CA LYS A 60 -14.70 31.06 -7.37
C LYS A 60 -14.15 31.09 -5.94
N TYR A 61 -12.90 30.70 -5.78
CA TYR A 61 -12.21 30.61 -4.49
C TYR A 61 -11.18 31.73 -4.29
N ASN A 62 -11.27 32.81 -5.08
CA ASN A 62 -10.32 33.92 -5.08
C ASN A 62 -8.88 33.52 -5.46
N LEU A 63 -8.70 32.38 -6.15
CA LEU A 63 -7.41 31.93 -6.63
C LEU A 63 -7.25 32.28 -8.11
N LYS A 64 -6.12 32.90 -8.47
CA LYS A 64 -5.75 33.16 -9.86
C LYS A 64 -4.95 31.99 -10.41
N LEU A 65 -5.36 31.45 -11.55
CA LEU A 65 -4.67 30.31 -12.20
C LEU A 65 -3.18 30.59 -12.41
N SER A 66 -2.81 31.82 -12.82
CA SER A 66 -1.42 32.22 -13.01
C SER A 66 -0.57 32.08 -11.74
N ASN A 67 -1.13 32.44 -10.58
CA ASN A 67 -0.43 32.40 -9.30
C ASN A 67 -0.26 30.96 -8.82
N VAL A 68 -1.31 30.15 -8.98
CA VAL A 68 -1.26 28.71 -8.66
C VAL A 68 -0.25 27.99 -9.55
N LEU A 69 -0.22 28.29 -10.86
CA LEU A 69 0.78 27.72 -11.78
C LEU A 69 2.21 28.11 -11.42
N HIS A 70 2.40 29.36 -10.99
CA HIS A 70 3.69 29.86 -10.53
C HIS A 70 4.17 29.14 -9.26
N ASP A 71 3.24 28.85 -8.34
CA ASP A 71 3.51 28.04 -7.17
C ASP A 71 3.95 26.61 -7.52
N CYS A 72 3.33 25.98 -8.53
CA CYS A 72 3.79 24.67 -9.02
C CYS A 72 5.25 24.74 -9.51
N GLN A 73 5.60 25.79 -10.26
CA GLN A 73 6.93 25.94 -10.88
C GLN A 73 8.02 26.22 -9.86
N ARG A 74 7.73 27.05 -8.84
CA ARG A 74 8.70 27.44 -7.79
C ARG A 74 8.65 26.55 -6.57
N ASN A 75 7.78 25.54 -6.57
CA ASN A 75 7.54 24.64 -5.44
C ASN A 75 7.20 25.44 -4.16
N THR A 76 6.33 26.44 -4.30
CA THR A 76 5.84 27.28 -3.21
C THR A 76 4.38 26.96 -2.88
N SER A 77 3.95 27.24 -1.65
CA SER A 77 2.63 26.87 -1.13
C SER A 77 1.81 28.10 -0.75
N LYS A 78 1.81 29.14 -1.60
CA LYS A 78 1.16 30.43 -1.28
C LYS A 78 -0.32 30.46 -1.65
N ASN A 79 -0.70 29.75 -2.71
CA ASN A 79 -2.04 29.71 -3.29
C ASN A 79 -2.56 28.28 -3.25
N CYS A 80 -2.94 27.82 -2.05
CA CYS A 80 -3.47 26.48 -1.82
C CYS A 80 -4.96 26.53 -1.53
N LEU A 81 -5.65 25.44 -1.85
CA LEU A 81 -7.06 25.24 -1.50
C LEU A 81 -7.18 24.79 -0.04
N THR A 82 -8.35 25.02 0.56
CA THR A 82 -8.73 24.38 1.83
C THR A 82 -9.33 22.99 1.57
N ASP A 83 -9.38 22.13 2.58
CA ASP A 83 -9.98 20.79 2.45
C ASP A 83 -11.42 20.84 1.90
N SER A 84 -12.23 21.80 2.39
CA SER A 84 -13.61 21.99 1.92
C SER A 84 -13.67 22.37 0.44
N GLN A 85 -12.77 23.25 -0.02
CA GLN A 85 -12.71 23.64 -1.44
C GLN A 85 -12.26 22.48 -2.33
N VAL A 86 -11.32 21.66 -1.85
CA VAL A 86 -10.89 20.44 -2.57
C VAL A 86 -12.04 19.46 -2.72
N ASP A 87 -12.80 19.25 -1.64
CA ASP A 87 -13.98 18.38 -1.67
C ASP A 87 -15.05 18.93 -2.61
N GLU A 88 -15.33 20.23 -2.58
CA GLU A 88 -16.31 20.83 -3.48
C GLU A 88 -15.90 20.67 -4.96
N ILE A 89 -14.64 20.94 -5.30
CA ILE A 89 -14.13 20.74 -6.67
C ILE A 89 -14.24 19.26 -7.06
N PHE A 90 -13.88 18.35 -6.17
CA PHE A 90 -13.88 16.93 -6.48
C PHE A 90 -15.30 16.37 -6.66
N TYR A 91 -16.19 16.56 -5.68
CA TYR A 91 -17.52 15.97 -5.67
C TYR A 91 -18.50 16.67 -6.62
N ASN A 92 -18.34 17.98 -6.88
CA ASN A 92 -19.31 18.72 -7.70
C ASN A 92 -18.82 18.99 -9.14
N ILE A 93 -17.53 18.85 -9.42
CA ILE A 93 -16.96 19.15 -10.74
C ILE A 93 -16.26 17.92 -11.31
N SER A 94 -15.15 17.49 -10.72
CA SER A 94 -14.28 16.46 -11.31
C SER A 94 -14.95 15.09 -11.40
N TYR A 95 -15.54 14.61 -10.30
CA TYR A 95 -16.16 13.28 -10.26
C TYR A 95 -17.44 13.19 -11.11
N PRO A 96 -18.38 14.16 -11.06
CA PRO A 96 -19.54 14.15 -11.95
C PRO A 96 -19.19 14.24 -13.44
N GLU A 97 -18.13 14.98 -13.81
CA GLU A 97 -17.67 15.02 -15.20
C GLU A 97 -17.13 13.67 -15.67
N ALA A 98 -16.33 13.00 -14.83
CA ALA A 98 -15.86 11.64 -15.11
C ALA A 98 -17.05 10.67 -15.22
N ALA A 99 -18.04 10.76 -14.32
CA ALA A 99 -19.28 9.98 -14.38
C ALA A 99 -20.06 10.21 -15.68
N SER A 100 -20.24 11.48 -16.08
CA SER A 100 -20.89 11.85 -17.33
C SER A 100 -20.16 11.30 -18.56
N CYS A 101 -18.83 11.33 -18.56
CA CYS A 101 -18.03 10.70 -19.60
C CYS A 101 -18.29 9.18 -19.69
N VAL A 102 -18.37 8.49 -18.56
CA VAL A 102 -18.69 7.05 -18.53
C VAL A 102 -20.08 6.77 -19.06
N ASP A 103 -21.06 7.58 -18.67
CA ASP A 103 -22.44 7.41 -19.11
C ASP A 103 -22.58 7.63 -20.63
N GLN A 104 -21.78 8.53 -21.23
CA GLN A 104 -21.66 8.68 -22.69
C GLN A 104 -20.87 7.54 -23.35
N TYR A 105 -19.89 6.99 -22.64
CA TYR A 105 -19.02 5.94 -23.17
C TYR A 105 -19.72 4.58 -23.23
N VAL A 106 -20.35 4.15 -22.13
CA VAL A 106 -21.18 2.94 -22.02
C VAL A 106 -22.35 3.21 -21.04
N PRO A 107 -23.58 3.37 -21.55
CA PRO A 107 -24.74 3.59 -20.69
C PRO A 107 -25.15 2.30 -19.95
N ASN A 108 -25.90 2.45 -18.85
CA ASN A 108 -26.55 1.36 -18.10
C ASN A 108 -25.59 0.32 -17.48
N LEU A 109 -24.48 0.78 -16.90
CA LEU A 109 -23.56 -0.08 -16.15
C LEU A 109 -24.06 -0.35 -14.70
N PRO A 110 -23.89 -1.58 -14.17
CA PRO A 110 -24.15 -1.86 -12.76
C PRO A 110 -23.31 -0.95 -11.84
N PRO A 111 -23.81 -0.53 -10.66
CA PRO A 111 -23.19 0.51 -9.83
C PRO A 111 -21.70 0.29 -9.53
N ILE A 112 -21.34 -0.93 -9.12
CA ILE A 112 -19.94 -1.31 -8.78
C ILE A 112 -19.04 -1.21 -10.01
N LYS A 113 -19.52 -1.70 -11.16
CA LYS A 113 -18.75 -1.68 -12.42
C LYS A 113 -18.62 -0.26 -12.96
N ARG A 114 -19.69 0.54 -12.83
CA ARG A 114 -19.70 1.95 -13.18
C ARG A 114 -18.64 2.70 -12.38
N ALA A 115 -18.55 2.51 -11.07
CA ALA A 115 -17.52 3.14 -10.24
C ALA A 115 -16.09 2.82 -10.71
N ALA A 116 -15.82 1.55 -11.08
CA ALA A 116 -14.51 1.16 -11.61
C ALA A 116 -14.17 1.85 -12.95
N ILE A 117 -15.14 2.01 -13.85
CA ILE A 117 -14.91 2.71 -15.13
C ILE A 117 -14.78 4.22 -14.91
N ILE A 118 -15.46 4.80 -13.91
CA ILE A 118 -15.31 6.22 -13.53
C ILE A 118 -13.88 6.51 -13.07
N ASP A 119 -13.29 5.60 -12.30
CA ASP A 119 -11.89 5.71 -11.87
C ASP A 119 -10.93 5.78 -13.07
N VAL A 120 -11.14 4.92 -14.08
CA VAL A 120 -10.38 4.98 -15.34
C VAL A 120 -10.67 6.27 -16.13
N ALA A 121 -11.91 6.75 -16.12
CA ALA A 121 -12.31 7.98 -16.79
C ALA A 121 -11.68 9.22 -16.15
N PHE A 122 -11.38 9.18 -14.85
CA PHE A 122 -10.76 10.26 -14.09
C PHE A 122 -9.35 10.57 -14.58
N ALA A 123 -8.58 9.54 -14.97
CA ALA A 123 -7.30 9.70 -15.66
C ALA A 123 -7.43 10.37 -17.05
N GLY A 124 -8.64 10.42 -17.61
CA GLY A 124 -8.97 11.24 -18.77
C GLY A 124 -9.98 10.59 -19.71
N CYS A 125 -11.09 11.28 -19.94
CA CYS A 125 -12.15 10.84 -20.86
C CYS A 125 -11.67 10.56 -22.29
N ARG A 126 -10.70 11.36 -22.79
CA ARG A 126 -10.08 11.12 -24.11
C ARG A 126 -9.32 9.79 -24.16
N THR A 127 -8.67 9.42 -23.06
CA THR A 127 -7.95 8.15 -22.95
C THR A 127 -8.94 7.00 -22.89
N LEU A 128 -10.02 7.13 -22.11
CA LEU A 128 -11.10 6.13 -22.04
C LEU A 128 -11.68 5.80 -23.43
N ASN A 129 -11.93 6.82 -24.26
CA ASN A 129 -12.47 6.65 -25.61
C ASN A 129 -11.56 5.85 -26.55
N LYS A 130 -10.26 5.72 -26.27
CA LYS A 130 -9.34 4.90 -27.08
C LYS A 130 -9.52 3.40 -26.84
N PHE A 131 -10.12 2.99 -25.72
CA PHE A 131 -10.30 1.57 -25.38
C PHE A 131 -11.49 0.94 -26.11
N VAL A 132 -11.44 0.85 -27.44
CA VAL A 132 -12.58 0.41 -28.26
C VAL A 132 -12.98 -1.06 -27.97
N LYS A 133 -12.02 -1.95 -27.70
CA LYS A 133 -12.29 -3.35 -27.38
C LYS A 133 -12.99 -3.49 -26.02
N MET A 134 -12.51 -2.76 -25.01
CA MET A 134 -13.14 -2.70 -23.70
C MET A 134 -14.58 -2.19 -23.81
N LYS A 135 -14.83 -1.12 -24.58
CA LYS A 135 -16.19 -0.61 -24.85
C LYS A 135 -17.11 -1.72 -25.36
N LYS A 136 -16.67 -2.46 -26.38
CA LYS A 136 -17.43 -3.57 -26.96
C LYS A 136 -17.70 -4.69 -25.96
N ALA A 137 -16.72 -5.02 -25.11
CA ALA A 137 -16.87 -6.03 -24.07
C ALA A 137 -17.86 -5.58 -22.97
N LEU A 138 -17.76 -4.34 -22.50
CA LEU A 138 -18.66 -3.74 -21.51
C LEU A 138 -20.11 -3.68 -22.02
N GLN A 139 -20.32 -3.31 -23.29
CA GLN A 139 -21.65 -3.30 -23.93
C GLN A 139 -22.27 -4.69 -24.01
N LYS A 140 -21.44 -5.73 -24.16
CA LYS A 140 -21.87 -7.14 -24.17
C LYS A 140 -21.98 -7.74 -22.76
N GLN A 141 -21.72 -6.97 -21.71
CA GLN A 141 -21.61 -7.46 -20.33
C GLN A 141 -20.56 -8.57 -20.15
N ASP A 142 -19.56 -8.61 -21.03
CA ASP A 142 -18.41 -9.51 -20.92
C ASP A 142 -17.33 -8.87 -20.03
N TRP A 143 -17.51 -9.06 -18.73
CA TRP A 143 -16.64 -8.47 -17.71
C TRP A 143 -15.24 -9.06 -17.71
N THR A 144 -15.10 -10.33 -18.11
CA THR A 144 -13.82 -11.03 -18.21
C THR A 144 -12.94 -10.42 -19.29
N THR A 145 -13.48 -10.24 -20.48
CA THR A 145 -12.75 -9.61 -21.60
C THR A 145 -12.47 -8.14 -21.30
N ALA A 146 -13.42 -7.41 -20.71
CA ALA A 146 -13.20 -6.03 -20.31
C ALA A 146 -12.07 -5.89 -19.28
N ALA A 147 -12.04 -6.76 -18.27
CA ALA A 147 -11.00 -6.78 -17.26
C ALA A 147 -9.63 -7.15 -17.85
N ASN A 148 -9.58 -8.10 -18.79
CA ASN A 148 -8.33 -8.50 -19.45
C ASN A 148 -7.76 -7.37 -20.32
N GLU A 149 -8.60 -6.60 -21.01
CA GLU A 149 -8.16 -5.42 -21.78
C GLU A 149 -7.64 -4.29 -20.86
N LEU A 150 -8.22 -4.11 -19.66
CA LEU A 150 -7.71 -3.20 -18.64
C LEU A 150 -6.41 -3.69 -18.00
N LYS A 151 -6.27 -5.00 -17.78
CA LYS A 151 -5.05 -5.61 -17.21
C LYS A 151 -3.89 -5.59 -18.20
N ALA A 152 -4.16 -5.75 -19.49
CA ALA A 152 -3.16 -5.77 -20.56
C ALA A 152 -2.47 -4.42 -20.78
N SER A 153 -3.05 -3.30 -20.31
CA SER A 153 -2.43 -1.98 -20.44
C SER A 153 -1.36 -1.73 -19.39
N LYS A 154 -0.21 -2.43 -19.43
CA LYS A 154 1.04 -2.19 -18.66
C LYS A 154 0.97 -2.09 -17.11
N TRP A 155 -0.19 -1.87 -16.50
CA TRP A 155 -0.37 -1.49 -15.09
C TRP A 155 -0.55 -2.70 -14.15
N CYS A 156 -1.07 -3.83 -14.64
CA CYS A 156 -1.33 -4.99 -13.78
C CYS A 156 -0.04 -5.73 -13.34
N VAL A 157 1.08 -5.52 -14.03
CA VAL A 157 2.37 -6.16 -13.69
C VAL A 157 3.11 -5.38 -12.60
N GLN A 158 2.73 -4.13 -12.32
CA GLN A 158 3.50 -3.24 -11.43
C GLN A 158 3.09 -3.26 -9.95
N LEU A 159 1.87 -3.69 -9.58
CA LEU A 159 1.37 -3.44 -8.22
C LEU A 159 1.49 -4.61 -7.23
N THR A 160 1.58 -5.86 -7.66
CA THR A 160 1.81 -6.99 -6.72
C THR A 160 3.27 -7.41 -6.62
N GLY A 161 4.08 -7.21 -7.66
CA GLY A 161 5.52 -7.48 -7.64
C GLY A 161 6.39 -6.27 -7.31
N GLY A 162 5.96 -5.06 -7.71
CA GLY A 162 6.78 -3.84 -7.62
C GLY A 162 6.94 -3.30 -6.21
N VAL A 163 5.94 -3.41 -5.34
CA VAL A 163 6.00 -2.88 -3.97
C VAL A 163 7.03 -3.64 -3.12
N PHE A 164 7.06 -4.97 -3.22
CA PHE A 164 8.04 -5.80 -2.52
C PHE A 164 9.44 -5.74 -3.14
N LEU A 165 9.54 -5.64 -4.48
CA LEU A 165 10.82 -5.36 -5.16
C LEU A 165 11.38 -3.98 -4.78
N SER A 166 10.51 -2.97 -4.64
CA SER A 166 10.92 -1.61 -4.25
C SER A 166 11.44 -1.58 -2.81
N CYS A 167 10.77 -2.25 -1.87
CA CYS A 167 11.29 -2.39 -0.50
C CYS A 167 12.61 -3.16 -0.46
N GLY A 168 12.76 -4.24 -1.23
CA GLY A 168 14.01 -5.00 -1.31
C GLY A 168 15.18 -4.22 -1.94
N ILE A 169 14.91 -3.46 -3.00
CA ILE A 169 15.90 -2.60 -3.66
C ILE A 169 16.27 -1.40 -2.77
N LEU A 170 15.35 -0.83 -1.99
CA LEU A 170 15.65 0.26 -1.04
C LEU A 170 16.60 -0.19 0.09
N VAL A 171 16.52 -1.46 0.52
CA VAL A 171 17.47 -2.06 1.47
C VAL A 171 18.87 -2.19 0.85
N LEU A 172 18.97 -2.50 -0.45
CA LEU A 172 20.25 -2.69 -1.15
C LEU A 172 20.87 -1.40 -1.71
N TYR A 173 20.06 -0.37 -2.01
CA TYR A 173 20.50 0.85 -2.68
C TYR A 173 20.95 1.96 -1.70
N LYS A 174 20.40 2.01 -0.49
CA LYS A 174 20.83 2.99 0.51
C LYS A 174 22.10 2.53 1.24
N ARG A 175 23.23 3.16 0.90
CA ARG A 175 24.51 3.05 1.62
C ARG A 175 24.40 3.36 3.12
N ASP A 176 23.48 4.24 3.55
CA ASP A 176 23.25 4.57 4.96
C ASP A 176 22.66 3.43 5.80
N LEU A 177 21.98 2.45 5.18
CA LEU A 177 21.37 1.32 5.88
C LEU A 177 22.38 0.17 6.09
N HIS A 178 23.44 0.14 5.28
CA HIS A 178 24.61 -0.71 5.52
C HIS A 178 25.41 -0.23 6.74
N GLU A 179 25.50 1.08 6.98
CA GLU A 179 26.09 1.64 8.21
C GLU A 179 25.21 1.34 9.43
N LEU A 180 23.88 1.39 9.33
CA LEU A 180 22.97 1.02 10.42
C LEU A 180 23.02 -0.48 10.75
N PHE A 181 23.08 -1.35 9.73
CA PHE A 181 23.27 -2.79 9.91
C PHE A 181 24.69 -3.13 10.39
N ALA A 182 25.70 -2.36 9.95
CA ALA A 182 27.08 -2.46 10.42
C ALA A 182 27.21 -2.03 11.89
N LEU A 183 26.53 -0.96 12.32
CA LEU A 183 26.47 -0.49 13.70
C LEU A 183 25.74 -1.48 14.62
N LEU A 184 24.75 -2.23 14.12
CA LEU A 184 24.15 -3.35 14.86
C LEU A 184 25.07 -4.59 14.94
N SER A 185 26.09 -4.68 14.08
CA SER A 185 27.04 -5.80 14.02
C SER A 185 28.42 -5.50 14.62
N TYR A 186 28.63 -4.31 15.18
CA TYR A 186 29.91 -3.84 15.74
C TYR A 186 29.93 -3.97 17.27
N ASP A 187 29.89 -5.19 17.81
CA ASP A 187 30.47 -5.40 19.14
C ASP A 187 31.14 -6.77 19.24
N SER A 188 32.47 -6.72 19.31
CA SER A 188 33.41 -7.81 19.06
C SER A 188 33.55 -8.84 20.19
N HIS A 189 32.64 -8.87 21.17
CA HIS A 189 32.65 -9.87 22.26
C HIS A 189 31.34 -10.65 22.46
N LEU A 190 30.29 -10.40 21.67
CA LEU A 190 28.99 -11.12 21.71
C LEU A 190 28.61 -11.78 20.36
N VAL A 191 29.62 -11.88 19.48
CA VAL A 191 29.54 -12.11 18.03
C VAL A 191 28.90 -13.44 17.57
N PRO A 192 29.07 -14.62 18.22
CA PRO A 192 28.57 -15.86 17.63
C PRO A 192 27.06 -16.05 17.75
N SER A 193 26.36 -15.38 18.67
CA SER A 193 24.92 -15.62 18.88
C SER A 193 24.01 -14.62 18.17
N PHE A 194 24.40 -13.34 18.06
CA PHE A 194 23.57 -12.30 17.44
C PHE A 194 23.72 -12.21 15.92
N LEU A 195 24.91 -12.52 15.37
CA LEU A 195 25.09 -12.67 13.92
C LEU A 195 24.18 -13.78 13.37
N ASN A 196 24.02 -14.88 14.10
CA ASN A 196 23.16 -15.99 13.70
C ASN A 196 21.69 -15.57 13.58
N VAL A 197 21.20 -14.71 14.47
CA VAL A 197 19.82 -14.20 14.41
C VAL A 197 19.63 -13.28 13.19
N GLY A 198 20.61 -12.42 12.90
CA GLY A 198 20.59 -11.56 11.70
C GLY A 198 20.59 -12.37 10.39
N TYR A 199 21.45 -13.39 10.28
CA TYR A 199 21.48 -14.28 9.12
C TYR A 199 20.19 -15.09 8.94
N VAL A 200 19.58 -15.55 10.03
CA VAL A 200 18.27 -16.22 10.00
C VAL A 200 17.18 -15.28 9.51
N LEU A 201 17.14 -14.03 9.98
CA LEU A 201 16.13 -13.06 9.56
C LEU A 201 16.25 -12.68 8.07
N ILE A 202 17.48 -12.49 7.58
CA ILE A 202 17.74 -12.26 6.15
C ILE A 202 17.33 -13.48 5.32
N GLY A 203 17.69 -14.69 5.76
CA GLY A 203 17.36 -15.94 5.07
C GLY A 203 15.84 -16.17 4.98
N VAL A 204 15.12 -15.94 6.08
CA VAL A 204 13.64 -16.04 6.12
C VAL A 204 13.01 -14.97 5.22
N GLY A 205 13.49 -13.73 5.28
CA GLY A 205 12.98 -12.65 4.42
C GLY A 205 13.18 -12.92 2.93
N ALA A 206 14.35 -13.44 2.54
CA ALA A 206 14.65 -13.83 1.16
C ALA A 206 13.76 -14.99 0.68
N LEU A 207 13.51 -15.98 1.54
CA LEU A 207 12.65 -17.12 1.22
C LEU A 207 11.19 -16.69 1.00
N VAL A 208 10.64 -15.85 1.90
CA VAL A 208 9.29 -15.30 1.75
C VAL A 208 9.14 -14.49 0.46
N PHE A 209 10.17 -13.72 0.09
CA PHE A 209 10.20 -12.98 -1.17
C PHE A 209 10.17 -13.91 -2.40
N ILE A 210 10.97 -14.97 -2.42
CA ILE A 210 10.99 -15.95 -3.52
C ILE A 210 9.64 -16.67 -3.64
N VAL A 211 9.05 -17.09 -2.53
CA VAL A 211 7.72 -17.73 -2.51
C VAL A 211 6.65 -16.77 -3.04
N GLY A 212 6.71 -15.49 -2.70
CA GLY A 212 5.84 -14.44 -3.24
C GLY A 212 5.98 -14.27 -4.77
N LEU A 213 7.21 -14.29 -5.29
CA LEU A 213 7.47 -14.24 -6.73
C LEU A 213 6.90 -15.48 -7.45
N LEU A 214 7.04 -16.68 -6.86
CA LEU A 214 6.49 -17.91 -7.42
C LEU A 214 4.96 -17.89 -7.45
N GLY A 215 4.30 -17.37 -6.42
CA GLY A 215 2.85 -17.19 -6.40
C GLY A 215 2.36 -16.21 -7.47
N CYS A 216 3.05 -15.07 -7.63
CA CYS A 216 2.72 -14.08 -8.65
C CYS A 216 2.94 -14.63 -10.07
N CYS A 217 4.11 -15.21 -10.35
CA CYS A 217 4.43 -15.83 -11.63
C CYS A 217 3.51 -17.03 -11.95
N GLY A 218 3.11 -17.80 -10.93
CA GLY A 218 2.22 -18.95 -11.08
C GLY A 218 0.82 -18.56 -11.51
N SER A 219 0.30 -17.48 -10.93
CA SER A 219 -0.99 -16.89 -11.29
C SER A 219 -0.98 -16.29 -12.71
N VAL A 220 0.07 -15.53 -13.05
CA VAL A 220 0.19 -14.88 -14.37
C VAL A 220 0.38 -15.89 -15.51
N ARG A 221 1.12 -16.99 -15.27
CA ARG A 221 1.43 -18.00 -16.30
C ARG A 221 0.45 -19.18 -16.35
N GLU A 222 -0.62 -19.15 -15.54
CA GLU A 222 -1.57 -20.27 -15.34
C GLU A 222 -0.88 -21.64 -15.17
N SER A 223 0.30 -21.64 -14.58
CA SER A 223 1.14 -22.83 -14.50
C SER A 223 0.84 -23.59 -13.22
N ARG A 224 0.23 -24.78 -13.37
CA ARG A 224 -0.17 -25.64 -12.25
C ARG A 224 1.00 -26.00 -11.32
N LEU A 225 2.22 -26.14 -11.87
CA LEU A 225 3.42 -26.46 -11.11
C LEU A 225 3.87 -25.33 -10.18
N LEU A 226 3.91 -24.08 -10.68
CA LEU A 226 4.37 -22.93 -9.88
C LEU A 226 3.35 -22.57 -8.79
N LEU A 227 2.06 -22.68 -9.10
CA LEU A 227 1.00 -22.52 -8.11
C LEU A 227 1.04 -23.63 -7.06
N GLY A 228 1.33 -24.88 -7.47
CA GLY A 228 1.53 -26.01 -6.55
C GLY A 228 2.71 -25.79 -5.59
N LEU A 229 3.85 -25.30 -6.10
CA LEU A 229 5.00 -24.95 -5.26
C LEU A 229 4.67 -23.83 -4.27
N TYR A 230 3.94 -22.80 -4.70
CA TYR A 230 3.50 -21.72 -3.81
C TYR A 230 2.64 -22.24 -2.65
N VAL A 231 1.61 -23.04 -2.94
CA VAL A 231 0.74 -23.63 -1.91
C VAL A 231 1.52 -24.54 -0.98
N PHE A 232 2.46 -25.32 -1.50
CA PHE A 232 3.33 -26.18 -0.70
C PHE A 232 4.17 -25.39 0.31
N PHE A 233 4.81 -24.29 -0.10
CA PHE A 233 5.59 -23.45 0.82
C PHE A 233 4.71 -22.75 1.86
N ILE A 234 3.49 -22.32 1.50
CA ILE A 234 2.54 -21.75 2.47
C ILE A 234 2.14 -22.78 3.52
N ILE A 235 1.91 -24.04 3.15
CA ILE A 235 1.60 -25.11 4.10
C ILE A 235 2.77 -25.36 5.05
N LEU A 236 4.01 -25.33 4.55
CA LEU A 236 5.20 -25.50 5.40
C LEU A 236 5.36 -24.36 6.42
N VAL A 237 5.16 -23.11 6.00
CA VAL A 237 5.22 -21.94 6.91
C VAL A 237 4.11 -22.03 7.96
N MET A 238 2.87 -22.33 7.53
CA MET A 238 1.72 -22.47 8.43
C MET A 238 1.93 -23.62 9.44
N GLY A 239 2.48 -24.75 8.99
CA GLY A 239 2.84 -25.87 9.87
C GLY A 239 3.92 -25.47 10.89
N GLY A 240 4.93 -24.72 10.46
CA GLY A 240 5.97 -24.19 11.34
C GLY A 240 5.40 -23.27 12.43
N GLU A 241 4.51 -22.35 12.07
CA GLU A 241 3.84 -21.46 13.01
C GLU A 241 3.00 -22.24 14.04
N LEU A 242 2.31 -23.31 13.61
CA LEU A 242 1.56 -24.18 14.53
C LEU A 242 2.47 -24.93 15.51
N VAL A 243 3.63 -25.41 15.06
CA VAL A 243 4.61 -26.08 15.92
C VAL A 243 5.18 -25.10 16.95
N VAL A 244 5.55 -23.89 16.52
CA VAL A 244 6.02 -22.83 17.43
C VAL A 244 4.94 -22.48 18.45
N ALA A 245 3.69 -22.29 18.00
CA ALA A 245 2.56 -21.99 18.87
C ALA A 245 2.34 -23.09 19.91
N MET A 246 2.35 -24.36 19.49
CA MET A 246 2.22 -25.50 20.40
C MET A 246 3.37 -25.55 21.42
N TYR A 247 4.60 -25.32 20.98
CA TYR A 247 5.78 -25.31 21.84
C TYR A 247 5.72 -24.18 22.87
N THR A 248 5.29 -22.98 22.48
CA THR A 248 5.12 -21.85 23.40
C THR A 248 4.06 -22.09 24.46
N VAL A 249 3.01 -22.85 24.15
CA VAL A 249 1.96 -23.20 25.14
C VAL A 249 2.44 -24.27 26.11
N LEU A 250 3.21 -25.26 25.64
CA LEU A 250 3.67 -26.37 26.48
C LEU A 250 4.86 -26.01 27.39
N LEU A 251 5.71 -25.07 26.98
CA LEU A 251 6.94 -24.70 27.70
C LEU A 251 6.95 -23.22 28.12
N GLY A 252 5.86 -22.48 27.89
CA GLY A 252 5.76 -21.04 28.14
C GLY A 252 6.12 -20.64 29.57
N ASP A 253 5.65 -21.40 30.56
CA ASP A 253 5.88 -21.14 31.98
C ASP A 253 7.38 -21.12 32.35
N GLU A 254 8.18 -21.97 31.69
CA GLU A 254 9.63 -22.03 31.90
C GLU A 254 10.34 -20.83 31.25
N TRP A 255 9.87 -20.37 30.08
CA TRP A 255 10.42 -19.20 29.40
C TRP A 255 10.12 -17.90 30.15
N ASP A 256 8.91 -17.74 30.68
CA ASP A 256 8.50 -16.56 31.43
C ASP A 256 9.33 -16.36 32.71
N THR A 257 9.80 -17.45 33.31
CA THR A 257 10.66 -17.38 34.49
C THR A 257 12.14 -17.23 34.13
N ARG A 258 12.61 -17.85 33.03
CA ARG A 258 14.04 -17.87 32.66
C ARG A 258 14.50 -16.63 31.90
N LEU A 259 13.65 -16.06 31.04
CA LEU A 259 14.01 -14.89 30.24
C LEU A 259 14.36 -13.67 31.12
N PRO A 260 13.51 -13.26 32.08
CA PRO A 260 13.76 -12.08 32.91
C PRO A 260 14.99 -12.28 33.80
N ASN A 261 15.18 -13.48 34.34
CA ASN A 261 16.29 -13.81 35.22
C ASN A 261 17.64 -13.87 34.48
N THR A 262 17.62 -14.27 33.20
CA THR A 262 18.81 -14.25 32.33
C THR A 262 19.13 -12.82 31.90
N LEU A 263 18.12 -12.04 31.53
CA LEU A 263 18.25 -10.63 31.18
C LEU A 263 18.76 -9.80 32.37
N LYS A 264 18.18 -9.95 33.57
CA LYS A 264 18.64 -9.28 34.80
C LYS A 264 20.09 -9.63 35.14
N ARG A 265 20.48 -10.91 35.04
CA ARG A 265 21.89 -11.32 35.23
C ARG A 265 22.83 -10.66 34.23
N ARG A 266 22.47 -10.64 32.94
CA ARG A 266 23.29 -10.03 31.88
C ARG A 266 23.40 -8.50 32.02
N LEU A 267 22.32 -7.84 32.41
CA LEU A 267 22.29 -6.39 32.63
C LEU A 267 23.12 -5.97 33.85
N SER A 268 23.11 -6.76 34.93
CA SER A 268 23.96 -6.52 36.10
C SER A 268 25.46 -6.62 35.77
N THR A 269 25.85 -7.45 34.80
CA THR A 269 27.25 -7.58 34.34
C THR A 269 27.75 -6.33 33.62
N TYR A 270 26.86 -5.52 33.02
CA TYR A 270 27.22 -4.31 32.27
C TYR A 270 26.96 -3.01 33.06
N ASN A 271 26.63 -3.10 34.36
CA ASN A 271 26.33 -1.97 35.26
C ASN A 271 25.35 -0.94 34.66
N TYR A 272 24.43 -1.40 33.81
CA TYR A 272 23.44 -0.57 33.13
C TYR A 272 22.17 -0.54 34.00
N SER A 273 21.87 0.62 34.59
CA SER A 273 20.64 0.81 35.35
C SER A 273 19.45 0.88 34.40
N ILE A 274 18.51 -0.07 34.54
CA ILE A 274 17.28 -0.08 33.74
C ILE A 274 16.47 1.17 34.11
N PRO A 275 16.15 2.08 33.17
CA PRO A 275 15.21 3.16 33.45
C PRO A 275 13.84 2.54 33.77
N GLN A 276 13.20 2.95 34.87
CA GLN A 276 11.92 2.40 35.38
C GLN A 276 10.77 2.31 34.36
N ARG A 277 10.92 2.92 33.18
CA ARG A 277 9.96 2.86 32.08
C ARG A 277 9.97 1.54 31.28
N PHE A 278 10.94 0.66 31.51
CA PHE A 278 11.07 -0.65 30.87
C PHE A 278 10.75 -1.83 31.80
N GLU A 279 10.25 -1.58 33.01
CA GLU A 279 9.57 -2.61 33.81
C GLU A 279 8.27 -2.95 33.07
N PHE A 280 8.35 -3.85 32.09
CA PHE A 280 7.20 -4.38 31.39
C PHE A 280 6.42 -5.20 32.41
N ASP A 281 5.40 -4.57 32.98
CA ASP A 281 4.52 -5.12 33.99
C ASP A 281 3.76 -6.32 33.43
N LEU A 282 4.36 -7.50 33.59
CA LEU A 282 3.86 -8.81 33.15
C LEU A 282 2.51 -9.16 33.83
N ASP A 283 2.17 -8.49 34.93
CA ASP A 283 0.91 -8.71 35.66
C ASP A 283 -0.30 -8.12 34.92
N THR A 284 -0.10 -7.14 34.04
CA THR A 284 -1.19 -6.53 33.25
C THR A 284 -1.59 -7.40 32.05
N VAL A 285 -0.71 -8.29 31.56
CA VAL A 285 -0.97 -9.17 30.41
C VAL A 285 -1.74 -10.43 30.81
N HIS A 286 -1.56 -10.94 32.03
CA HIS A 286 -2.27 -12.15 32.51
C HIS A 286 -3.74 -11.91 32.88
N LYS A 287 -4.23 -10.66 32.86
CA LYS A 287 -5.60 -10.28 33.25
C LYS A 287 -6.52 -9.81 32.11
N GLN A 288 -6.14 -9.97 30.85
CA GLN A 288 -7.01 -9.67 29.69
C GLN A 288 -7.03 -10.80 28.66
#